data_AF-A0AAJ0WW91-F1
#
_entry.id   AF-A0AAJ0WW91-F1
#
_cell.length_a   1.000
_cell.length_b   1.000
_cell.length_c   1.000
_cell.angle_alpha   90.00
_cell.angle_beta   90.00
_cell.angle_gamma   90.00
#
_symmetry.space_group_name_H-M   'P 1'
#
loop_
_entity.id
_entity.type
_entity.pdbx_description
1 polymer ?
#
loop_
_entity_poly.entity_id
_entity_poly.type
_entity_poly.pdbx_seq_one_letter_code
_entity_poly.pdbx_strand_id
1 'polypeptide(L)'
;MFSSKDEHVKKLEKGIENLEKKMNRNFMRINDSLQTITDVITKMQEENKGLKNDRDFLIEKHKEIMRSVETESRLVKEMKEKLVEPARKELKEDVELFRTAVGEAFSHGKKEELFDMVMKSGKVKMRDAARKLNVHEMQIETWAQDMEKSGLIDVFEAGRDTEIRKKSR
;
A
#
# COMPACT_ATOMS: atom_id res chain seq x y z
N MET A 1 35.07 -13.41 -99.56
CA MET A 1 35.38 -13.66 -98.13
C MET A 1 34.81 -12.61 -97.16
N PHE A 2 34.21 -11.49 -97.60
CA PHE A 2 33.79 -10.40 -96.70
C PHE A 2 32.40 -10.58 -96.04
N SER A 3 31.47 -11.30 -96.67
CA SER A 3 30.06 -11.38 -96.22
C SER A 3 29.85 -12.03 -94.83
N SER A 4 30.64 -13.02 -94.43
CA SER A 4 30.48 -13.70 -93.13
C SER A 4 30.96 -12.85 -91.95
N LYS A 5 32.00 -12.02 -92.16
CA LYS A 5 32.50 -11.11 -91.13
C LYS A 5 31.52 -9.96 -90.89
N ASP A 6 30.94 -9.40 -91.95
CA ASP A 6 29.94 -8.33 -91.84
C ASP A 6 28.66 -8.79 -91.13
N GLU A 7 28.24 -10.05 -91.35
CA GLU A 7 27.09 -10.62 -90.65
C GLU A 7 27.37 -10.86 -89.16
N HIS A 8 28.60 -11.25 -88.83
CA HIS A 8 29.05 -11.37 -87.44
C HIS A 8 29.13 -10.01 -86.74
N VAL A 9 29.61 -8.96 -87.42
CA VAL A 9 29.64 -7.59 -86.91
C VAL A 9 28.23 -7.10 -86.62
N LYS A 10 27.28 -7.27 -87.54
CA LYS A 10 25.87 -6.90 -87.33
C LYS A 10 25.23 -7.61 -86.13
N LYS A 11 25.56 -8.89 -85.91
CA LYS A 11 25.08 -9.64 -84.74
C LYS A 11 25.65 -9.08 -83.44
N LEU A 12 26.92 -8.68 -83.43
CA LEU A 12 27.56 -8.05 -82.27
C LEU A 12 26.97 -6.67 -81.98
N GLU A 13 26.78 -5.82 -82.99
CA GLU A 13 26.15 -4.50 -82.85
C GLU A 13 24.75 -4.61 -82.23
N LYS A 14 23.94 -5.55 -82.75
CA LYS A 14 22.60 -5.83 -82.19
C LYS A 14 22.67 -6.40 -80.77
N GLY A 15 23.71 -7.15 -80.44
CA GLY A 15 23.98 -7.65 -79.09
C GLY A 15 24.28 -6.51 -78.12
N ILE A 16 25.14 -5.58 -78.53
CA ILE A 16 25.50 -4.38 -77.77
C ILE A 16 24.27 -3.50 -77.55
N GLU A 17 23.50 -3.21 -78.60
CA GLU A 17 22.27 -2.40 -78.48
C GLU A 17 21.26 -3.01 -77.50
N ASN A 18 21.12 -4.34 -77.50
CA ASN A 18 20.25 -5.03 -76.56
C ASN A 18 20.77 -4.97 -75.11
N LEU A 19 22.09 -5.05 -74.93
CA LEU A 19 22.73 -4.90 -73.62
C LEU A 19 22.55 -3.48 -73.09
N GLU A 20 22.75 -2.45 -73.92
CA GLU A 20 22.51 -1.05 -73.56
C GLU A 20 21.06 -0.81 -73.15
N LYS A 21 20.09 -1.34 -73.90
CA LYS A 21 18.66 -1.24 -73.54
C LYS A 21 18.33 -1.98 -72.24
N LYS A 22 19.00 -3.09 -71.92
CA LYS A 22 18.82 -3.79 -70.63
C LYS A 22 19.47 -3.00 -69.50
N MET A 23 20.66 -2.49 -69.73
CA MET A 23 21.42 -1.70 -68.77
C MET A 23 20.68 -0.41 -68.39
N ASN A 24 20.16 0.33 -69.36
CA ASN A 24 19.34 1.53 -69.12
C ASN A 24 18.08 1.23 -68.30
N ARG A 25 17.38 0.12 -68.60
CA ARG A 25 16.22 -0.31 -67.82
C ARG A 25 16.59 -0.66 -66.38
N ASN A 26 17.72 -1.31 -66.16
CA ASN A 26 18.20 -1.62 -64.82
C ASN A 26 18.61 -0.37 -64.06
N PHE A 27 19.30 0.59 -64.72
CA PHE A 27 19.65 1.87 -64.12
C PHE A 27 18.41 2.65 -63.67
N MET A 28 17.36 2.72 -64.51
CA MET A 28 16.10 3.35 -64.14
C MET A 28 15.47 2.70 -62.90
N ARG A 29 15.39 1.36 -62.86
CA ARG A 29 14.86 0.63 -61.69
C ARG A 29 15.66 0.86 -60.42
N ILE A 30 16.99 0.90 -60.53
CA ILE A 30 17.86 1.18 -59.39
C ILE A 30 17.61 2.62 -58.90
N ASN A 31 17.51 3.58 -59.81
CA ASN A 31 17.24 4.97 -59.47
C ASN A 31 15.89 5.13 -58.75
N ASP A 32 14.83 4.48 -59.24
CA ASP A 32 13.51 4.50 -58.60
C ASP A 32 13.55 3.87 -57.20
N SER A 33 14.33 2.79 -57.04
CA SER A 33 14.54 2.13 -55.74
C SER A 33 15.31 3.02 -54.77
N LEU A 34 16.36 3.72 -55.24
CA LEU A 34 17.13 4.66 -54.43
C LEU A 34 16.29 5.87 -54.01
N GLN A 35 15.41 6.37 -54.89
CA GLN A 35 14.48 7.43 -54.53
C GLN A 35 13.52 6.97 -53.42
N THR A 36 12.95 5.77 -53.55
CA THR A 36 12.07 5.18 -52.53
C THR A 36 12.79 5.01 -51.20
N ILE A 37 14.03 4.53 -51.21
CA ILE A 37 14.86 4.40 -49.99
C ILE A 37 15.10 5.76 -49.35
N THR A 38 15.39 6.79 -50.15
CA THR A 38 15.62 8.15 -49.67
C THR A 38 14.38 8.69 -48.98
N ASP A 39 13.20 8.53 -49.58
CA ASP A 39 11.93 8.98 -49.00
C ASP A 39 11.64 8.27 -47.66
N VAL A 40 11.92 6.97 -47.56
CA VAL A 40 11.79 6.21 -46.32
C VAL A 40 12.76 6.72 -45.25
N ILE A 41 14.02 6.96 -45.61
CA ILE A 41 15.01 7.51 -44.66
C ILE A 41 14.57 8.88 -44.15
N THR A 42 14.07 9.76 -45.02
CA THR A 42 13.57 11.08 -44.62
C THR A 42 12.41 10.96 -43.63
N LYS A 43 11.42 10.11 -43.91
CA LYS A 43 10.30 9.85 -42.98
C LYS A 43 10.79 9.32 -41.63
N MET A 44 11.72 8.36 -41.63
CA MET A 44 12.29 7.83 -40.39
C MET A 44 13.06 8.91 -39.60
N GLN A 45 13.71 9.86 -40.26
CA GLN A 45 14.40 10.96 -39.59
C GLN A 45 13.40 11.93 -38.94
N GLU A 46 12.30 12.24 -39.62
CA GLU A 46 11.22 13.08 -39.10
C GLU A 46 10.53 12.43 -37.89
N GLU A 47 10.18 11.14 -38.00
CA GLU A 47 9.60 10.37 -36.89
C GLU A 47 10.55 10.33 -35.68
N ASN A 48 11.84 10.08 -35.90
CA ASN A 48 12.83 10.11 -34.83
C ASN A 48 12.94 11.48 -34.14
N LYS A 49 12.75 12.57 -34.88
CA LYS A 49 12.72 13.92 -34.30
C LYS A 49 11.44 14.12 -33.47
N GLY A 50 10.29 13.66 -33.97
CA GLY A 50 9.03 13.65 -33.22
C GLY A 50 9.14 12.88 -31.91
N LEU A 51 9.64 11.64 -31.96
CA LEU A 51 9.83 10.79 -30.78
C LEU A 51 10.78 11.40 -29.74
N LYS A 52 11.83 12.11 -30.17
CA LYS A 52 12.72 12.83 -29.25
C LYS A 52 11.98 13.94 -28.51
N ASN A 53 11.16 14.71 -29.21
CA ASN A 53 10.37 15.77 -28.60
C ASN A 53 9.34 15.19 -27.60
N ASP A 54 8.65 14.12 -27.98
CA ASP A 54 7.68 13.45 -27.11
C ASP A 54 8.35 12.87 -25.85
N ARG A 55 9.52 12.24 -26.02
CA ARG A 55 10.33 11.76 -24.90
C ARG A 55 10.69 12.90 -23.94
N ASP A 56 11.17 14.02 -24.46
CA ASP A 56 11.60 15.15 -23.64
C ASP A 56 10.40 15.79 -22.90
N PHE A 57 9.25 15.86 -23.56
CA PHE A 57 7.99 16.29 -22.93
C PHE A 57 7.55 15.35 -21.80
N LEU A 58 7.59 14.03 -22.03
CA LEU A 58 7.22 13.04 -21.02
C LEU A 58 8.18 13.07 -19.82
N ILE A 59 9.48 13.27 -20.04
CA ILE A 59 10.46 13.44 -18.96
C ILE A 59 10.12 14.65 -18.10
N GLU A 60 9.77 15.79 -18.72
CA GLU A 60 9.44 16.99 -17.97
C GLU A 60 8.13 16.83 -17.17
N LYS A 61 7.11 16.21 -17.78
CA LYS A 61 5.87 15.87 -17.09
C LYS A 61 6.08 14.91 -15.93
N HIS A 62 6.95 13.92 -16.09
CA HIS A 62 7.32 13.02 -15.01
C HIS A 62 7.98 13.77 -13.84
N LYS A 63 8.91 14.70 -14.11
CA LYS A 63 9.53 15.53 -13.06
C LYS A 63 8.53 16.44 -12.35
N GLU A 64 7.53 16.95 -13.06
CA GLU A 64 6.45 17.75 -12.47
C GLU A 64 5.63 16.93 -11.48
N ILE A 65 5.21 15.73 -11.88
CA ILE A 65 4.45 14.80 -11.02
C ILE A 65 5.28 14.37 -9.80
N MET A 66 6.57 14.07 -9.97
CA MET A 66 7.41 13.69 -8.84
C MET A 66 7.51 14.82 -7.80
N ARG A 67 7.63 16.08 -8.23
CA ARG A 67 7.64 17.24 -7.33
C ARG A 67 6.30 17.41 -6.58
N SER A 68 5.16 17.17 -7.24
CA SER A 68 3.85 17.26 -6.57
C SER A 68 3.68 16.15 -5.53
N VAL A 69 4.06 14.91 -5.88
CA VAL A 69 3.99 13.76 -4.96
C VAL A 69 4.91 13.95 -3.74
N GLU A 70 6.12 14.47 -3.93
CA GLU A 70 7.02 14.79 -2.81
C GLU A 70 6.40 15.85 -1.88
N THR A 71 5.75 16.86 -2.45
CA THR A 71 5.08 17.92 -1.68
C THR A 71 3.90 17.37 -0.89
N GLU A 72 3.04 16.56 -1.51
CA GLU A 72 1.90 15.91 -0.86
C GLU A 72 2.36 14.96 0.25
N SER A 73 3.37 14.13 -0.01
CA SER A 73 3.94 13.22 1.00
C SER A 73 4.47 13.97 2.22
N ARG A 74 5.14 15.10 2.00
CA ARG A 74 5.62 15.96 3.08
C ARG A 74 4.47 16.59 3.87
N LEU A 75 3.44 17.10 3.19
CA LEU A 75 2.24 17.65 3.82
C LEU A 75 1.50 16.60 4.67
N VAL A 76 1.32 15.38 4.14
CA VAL A 76 0.70 14.27 4.87
C VAL A 76 1.52 13.92 6.12
N LYS A 77 2.85 13.86 6.01
CA LYS A 77 3.72 13.61 7.16
C LYS A 77 3.59 14.71 8.22
N GLU A 78 3.62 15.97 7.81
CA GLU A 78 3.47 17.10 8.75
C GLU A 78 2.08 17.13 9.41
N MET A 79 1.00 16.84 8.69
CA MET A 79 -0.34 16.74 9.26
C MET A 79 -0.44 15.61 10.28
N LYS A 80 0.15 14.45 9.96
CA LYS A 80 0.17 13.32 10.89
C LYS A 80 0.91 13.66 12.19
N GLU A 81 2.10 14.26 12.09
CA GLU A 81 2.92 14.61 13.25
C GLU A 81 2.34 15.76 14.08
N LYS A 82 1.76 16.78 13.45
CA LYS A 82 1.29 18.00 14.15
C LYS A 82 -0.16 17.94 14.61
N LEU A 83 -1.03 17.18 13.93
CA LEU A 83 -2.47 17.17 14.22
C LEU A 83 -2.93 15.81 14.76
N VAL A 84 -2.55 14.73 14.08
CA VAL A 84 -3.09 13.40 14.40
C VAL A 84 -2.46 12.81 15.66
N GLU A 85 -1.14 12.84 15.80
CA GLU A 85 -0.47 12.27 16.98
C GLU A 85 -0.80 13.03 18.28
N PRO A 86 -0.84 14.38 18.33
CA PRO A 86 -1.27 15.10 19.53
C PRO A 86 -2.72 14.82 19.90
N ALA A 87 -3.65 14.90 18.94
CA ALA A 87 -5.06 14.60 19.21
C ALA A 87 -5.27 13.16 19.69
N ARG A 88 -4.48 12.20 19.17
CA ARG A 88 -4.53 10.81 19.63
C ARG A 88 -4.00 10.65 21.06
N LYS A 89 -3.02 11.45 21.48
CA LYS A 89 -2.51 11.45 22.86
C LYS A 89 -3.55 12.04 23.82
N GLU A 90 -4.09 13.22 23.50
CA GLU A 90 -5.15 13.86 24.29
C GLU A 90 -6.34 12.93 24.46
N LEU A 91 -6.81 12.29 23.38
CA LEU A 91 -7.94 11.35 23.45
C LEU A 91 -7.64 10.14 24.35
N LYS A 92 -6.39 9.65 24.39
CA LYS A 92 -6.01 8.57 25.29
C LYS A 92 -6.01 9.02 26.75
N GLU A 93 -5.46 10.19 27.02
CA GLU A 93 -5.43 10.78 28.36
C GLU A 93 -6.86 11.04 28.89
N ASP A 94 -7.74 11.56 28.05
CA ASP A 94 -9.16 11.77 28.38
C ASP A 94 -9.89 10.46 28.70
N VAL A 95 -9.65 9.41 27.91
CA VAL A 95 -10.23 8.08 28.16
C VAL A 95 -9.69 7.46 29.45
N GLU A 96 -8.41 7.64 29.76
CA GLU A 96 -7.81 7.18 31.02
C GLU A 96 -8.36 7.95 32.23
N LEU A 97 -8.51 9.27 32.13
CA LEU A 97 -9.15 10.10 33.15
C LEU A 97 -10.60 9.70 33.38
N PHE A 98 -11.37 9.48 32.32
CA PHE A 98 -12.75 9.02 32.44
C PHE A 98 -12.85 7.64 33.07
N ARG A 99 -11.95 6.72 32.71
CA ARG A 99 -11.89 5.38 33.30
C ARG A 99 -11.54 5.41 34.78
N THR A 100 -10.65 6.31 35.18
CA THR A 100 -10.25 6.50 36.59
C THR A 100 -11.39 7.13 37.38
N ALA A 101 -11.97 8.22 36.89
CA ALA A 101 -13.08 8.92 37.55
C ALA A 101 -14.35 8.08 37.68
N VAL A 102 -14.74 7.37 36.61
CA VAL A 102 -15.92 6.47 36.62
C VAL A 102 -15.62 5.19 37.39
N GLY A 103 -14.39 4.66 37.28
CA GLY A 103 -13.94 3.49 38.00
C GLY A 103 -13.93 3.68 39.52
N GLU A 104 -13.51 4.85 40.01
CA GLU A 104 -13.49 5.16 41.44
C GLU A 104 -14.90 5.45 41.99
N ALA A 105 -15.72 6.22 41.27
CA ALA A 105 -17.06 6.60 41.73
C ALA A 105 -18.07 5.44 41.72
N PHE A 106 -18.01 4.53 40.73
CA PHE A 106 -18.90 3.37 40.67
C PHE A 106 -18.37 2.14 41.41
N SER A 107 -17.05 2.03 41.63
CA SER A 107 -16.52 0.84 42.31
C SER A 107 -16.64 0.89 43.82
N HIS A 108 -16.62 2.06 44.48
CA HIS A 108 -16.64 2.09 45.95
C HIS A 108 -17.88 1.40 46.55
N GLY A 109 -19.09 1.81 46.15
CA GLY A 109 -20.32 1.21 46.68
C GLY A 109 -20.50 -0.27 46.32
N LYS A 110 -20.16 -0.68 45.09
CA LYS A 110 -20.32 -2.07 44.66
C LYS A 110 -19.22 -3.01 45.19
N LYS A 111 -18.02 -2.49 45.44
CA LYS A 111 -16.91 -3.22 46.08
C LYS A 111 -17.23 -3.49 47.55
N GLU A 112 -17.82 -2.52 48.24
CA GLU A 112 -18.35 -2.66 49.60
C GLU A 112 -19.50 -3.68 49.64
N GLU A 113 -20.45 -3.62 48.68
CA GLU A 113 -21.51 -4.63 48.56
C GLU A 113 -20.96 -6.05 48.29
N LEU A 114 -19.91 -6.19 47.48
CA LEU A 114 -19.22 -7.47 47.26
C LEU A 114 -18.62 -8.01 48.57
N PHE A 115 -17.95 -7.16 49.33
CA PHE A 115 -17.39 -7.52 50.63
C PHE A 115 -18.49 -7.99 51.60
N ASP A 116 -19.57 -7.24 51.71
CA ASP A 116 -20.72 -7.59 52.54
C ASP A 116 -21.36 -8.92 52.14
N MET A 117 -21.50 -9.18 50.83
CA MET A 117 -22.00 -10.47 50.35
C MET A 117 -21.12 -11.62 50.83
N VAL A 118 -19.80 -11.50 50.69
CA VAL A 118 -18.83 -12.53 51.13
C VAL A 118 -18.86 -12.71 52.64
N MET A 119 -18.97 -11.62 53.41
CA MET A 119 -19.04 -11.69 54.87
C MET A 119 -20.33 -12.34 55.38
N LYS A 120 -21.45 -12.14 54.68
CA LYS A 120 -22.76 -12.75 55.03
C LYS A 120 -22.85 -14.23 54.63
N SER A 121 -22.38 -14.60 53.43
CA SER A 121 -22.50 -15.97 52.93
C SER A 121 -21.29 -16.85 53.23
N GLY A 122 -20.18 -16.28 53.69
CA GLY A 122 -18.90 -16.95 53.92
C GLY A 122 -18.13 -17.31 52.65
N LYS A 123 -18.84 -17.57 51.55
CA LYS A 123 -18.28 -17.82 50.21
C LYS A 123 -19.23 -17.36 49.09
N VAL A 124 -18.67 -16.85 48.00
CA VAL A 124 -19.41 -16.39 46.81
C VAL A 124 -18.62 -16.74 45.55
N LYS A 125 -19.28 -17.25 44.51
CA LYS A 125 -18.66 -17.44 43.19
C LYS A 125 -18.59 -16.10 42.44
N MET A 126 -17.48 -15.82 41.75
CA MET A 126 -17.32 -14.55 41.01
C MET A 126 -18.44 -14.29 40.00
N ARG A 127 -18.87 -15.32 39.28
CA ARG A 127 -20.00 -15.24 38.31
C ARG A 127 -21.31 -14.84 38.99
N ASP A 128 -21.59 -15.36 40.18
CA ASP A 128 -22.81 -15.05 40.91
C ASP A 128 -22.78 -13.63 41.47
N ALA A 129 -21.61 -13.19 41.94
CA ALA A 129 -21.38 -11.80 42.34
C ALA A 129 -21.56 -10.83 41.17
N ALA A 130 -20.98 -11.13 40.00
CA ALA A 130 -21.09 -10.32 38.79
C ALA A 130 -22.56 -10.12 38.36
N ARG A 131 -23.34 -11.21 38.39
CA ARG A 131 -24.78 -11.17 38.10
C ARG A 131 -25.56 -10.34 39.13
N LYS A 132 -25.29 -10.52 40.43
CA LYS A 132 -26.00 -9.82 41.51
C LYS A 132 -25.70 -8.32 41.54
N LEU A 133 -24.44 -7.95 41.32
CA LEU A 133 -23.99 -6.55 41.33
C LEU A 133 -24.17 -5.87 39.96
N ASN A 134 -24.66 -6.60 38.95
CA ASN A 134 -24.82 -6.16 37.57
C ASN A 134 -23.54 -5.48 37.02
N VAL A 135 -22.43 -6.22 37.06
CA VAL A 135 -21.11 -5.80 36.59
C VAL A 135 -20.41 -6.95 35.86
N HIS A 136 -19.34 -6.64 35.13
CA HIS A 136 -18.57 -7.65 34.42
C HIS A 136 -17.71 -8.49 35.39
N GLU A 137 -17.50 -9.78 35.11
CA GLU A 137 -16.71 -10.69 35.98
C GLU A 137 -15.29 -10.15 36.24
N MET A 138 -14.65 -9.56 35.22
CA MET A 138 -13.34 -8.90 35.35
C MET A 138 -13.29 -7.77 36.40
N GLN A 139 -14.41 -7.05 36.63
CA GLN A 139 -14.48 -6.03 37.68
C GLN A 139 -14.53 -6.67 39.07
N ILE A 140 -15.30 -7.74 39.23
CA ILE A 140 -15.34 -8.54 40.47
C ILE A 140 -13.97 -9.12 40.78
N GLU A 141 -13.27 -9.64 39.77
CA GLU A 141 -11.92 -10.18 39.91
C GLU A 141 -10.93 -9.12 40.39
N THR A 142 -10.94 -7.94 39.75
CA THR A 142 -10.09 -6.80 40.15
C THR A 142 -10.34 -6.42 41.62
N TRP A 143 -11.61 -6.30 42.02
CA TRP A 143 -11.97 -5.97 43.39
C TRP A 143 -11.58 -7.06 44.39
N ALA A 144 -11.73 -8.33 44.01
CA ALA A 144 -11.37 -9.46 44.85
C ALA A 144 -9.86 -9.51 45.09
N GLN A 145 -9.05 -9.30 44.06
CA GLN A 145 -7.59 -9.23 44.16
C GLN A 145 -7.14 -8.05 45.06
N ASP A 146 -7.77 -6.88 44.95
CA ASP A 146 -7.47 -5.73 45.83
C ASP A 146 -7.77 -6.04 47.30
N MET A 147 -8.91 -6.67 47.57
CA MET A 147 -9.34 -7.01 48.93
C MET A 147 -8.51 -8.16 49.51
N GLU A 148 -8.07 -9.11 48.68
CA GLU A 148 -7.14 -10.17 49.07
C GLU A 148 -5.75 -9.61 49.43
N LYS A 149 -5.20 -8.70 48.62
CA LYS A 149 -3.94 -7.99 48.93
C LYS A 149 -4.02 -7.22 50.25
N SER A 150 -5.19 -6.65 50.53
CA SER A 150 -5.49 -5.95 51.78
C SER A 150 -5.80 -6.91 52.95
N GLY A 151 -5.82 -8.22 52.69
CA GLY A 151 -6.00 -9.28 53.68
C GLY A 151 -7.42 -9.38 54.23
N LEU A 152 -8.44 -8.94 53.49
CA LEU A 152 -9.84 -8.91 53.90
C LEU A 152 -10.62 -10.19 53.54
N ILE A 153 -10.23 -10.85 52.45
CA ILE A 153 -10.83 -12.08 51.89
C ILE A 153 -9.72 -12.98 51.32
N ASP A 154 -10.08 -14.20 50.94
CA ASP A 154 -9.21 -15.11 50.19
C ASP A 154 -9.87 -15.45 48.83
N VAL A 155 -9.07 -15.51 47.76
CA VAL A 155 -9.53 -15.92 46.42
C VAL A 155 -9.05 -17.33 46.13
N PHE A 156 -9.97 -18.21 45.71
CA PHE A 156 -9.68 -19.61 45.44
C PHE A 156 -10.12 -20.00 44.04
N GLU A 157 -9.19 -20.48 43.22
CA GLU A 157 -9.48 -21.03 41.90
C GLU A 157 -9.88 -22.50 42.02
N ALA A 158 -11.16 -22.81 41.75
CA ALA A 158 -11.69 -24.17 41.75
C ALA A 158 -12.01 -24.61 40.32
N GLY A 159 -10.98 -24.90 39.52
CA GLY A 159 -11.14 -25.36 38.14
C GLY A 159 -11.58 -24.23 37.21
N ARG A 160 -12.83 -24.28 36.70
CA ARG A 160 -13.38 -23.26 35.77
C ARG A 160 -14.12 -22.11 36.46
N ASP A 161 -14.31 -22.20 37.78
CA ASP A 161 -14.97 -21.17 38.56
C ASP A 161 -14.01 -20.65 39.64
N THR A 162 -13.96 -19.32 39.81
CA THR A 162 -13.21 -18.68 40.89
C THR A 162 -14.17 -18.31 42.02
N GLU A 163 -13.79 -18.66 43.26
CA GLU A 163 -14.54 -18.40 44.47
C GLU A 163 -13.86 -17.35 45.33
N ILE A 164 -14.66 -16.43 45.88
CA ILE A 164 -14.24 -15.46 46.88
C ILE A 164 -14.73 -15.94 48.24
N ARG A 165 -13.84 -16.04 49.21
CA ARG A 165 -14.13 -16.58 50.54
C ARG A 165 -13.78 -15.58 51.62
N LYS A 166 -14.54 -15.65 52.71
CA LYS A 166 -14.21 -14.94 53.93
C LYS A 166 -12.89 -15.49 54.46
N LYS A 167 -11.99 -14.59 54.85
CA LYS A 167 -10.70 -14.96 55.43
C LYS A 167 -10.90 -15.78 56.70
N SER A 168 -10.35 -16.98 56.71
CA SER A 168 -10.36 -17.84 57.90
C SER A 168 -9.24 -17.38 58.83
N ARG A 169 -9.57 -17.09 60.09
CA ARG A 169 -8.58 -16.82 61.14
C ARG A 169 -7.81 -18.09 61.49
#